data_AF-A0A9P0LVK5-F1
#
_entry.id   AF-A0A9P0LVK5-F1
#
_cell.length_a   1.000
_cell.length_b   1.000
_cell.length_c   1.000
_cell.angle_alpha   90.00
_cell.angle_beta   90.00
_cell.angle_gamma   90.00
#
_symmetry.space_group_name_H-M   'P 1'
#
loop_
_entity.id
_entity.type
_entity.pdbx_description
1 polymer ?
#
loop_
_entity_poly.entity_id
_entity_poly.type
_entity_poly.pdbx_seq_one_letter_code
_entity_poly.pdbx_strand_id
1 'polypeptide(L)'
;MFLMNRFFDGAFLMFGFDVISFVNSDQEDRIDPMIQIFPRMTKCTFRKYGVSGDQEKHDALCILPLNVVNEKIYVFLWFWFIILTILTTLTLIYRVIIIFSPRMRVYLLRMRFR
;
A
#
# COMPACT_ATOMS: atom_id res chain seq x y z
N MET A 1 1.65 -8.94 -3.86
CA MET A 1 1.79 -8.47 -2.46
C MET A 1 3.20 -8.62 -1.88
N PHE A 2 3.92 -9.73 -2.07
CA PHE A 2 5.26 -9.94 -1.48
C PHE A 2 6.32 -8.86 -1.82
N LEU A 3 6.45 -8.48 -3.10
CA LEU A 3 7.41 -7.44 -3.51
C LEU A 3 7.11 -6.07 -2.87
N MET A 4 5.83 -5.71 -2.81
CA MET A 4 5.37 -4.48 -2.15
C MET A 4 5.66 -4.53 -0.66
N ASN A 5 5.42 -5.67 -0.02
CA ASN A 5 5.75 -5.86 1.39
C ASN A 5 7.25 -5.72 1.66
N ARG A 6 8.10 -6.22 0.78
CA ARG A 6 9.55 -6.06 0.91
C ARG A 6 10.02 -4.62 0.64
N PHE A 7 9.36 -3.89 -0.24
CA PHE A 7 9.66 -2.48 -0.52
C PHE A 7 9.32 -1.58 0.68
N PHE A 8 8.22 -1.87 1.39
CA PHE A 8 7.77 -1.13 2.57
C PHE A 8 8.21 -1.76 3.90
N ASP A 9 9.29 -2.53 3.88
CA ASP A 9 9.88 -3.14 5.08
C ASP A 9 8.88 -3.90 5.98
N GLY A 10 7.95 -4.63 5.37
CA GLY A 10 6.93 -5.41 6.07
C GLY A 10 5.65 -4.66 6.43
N ALA A 11 5.60 -3.34 6.24
CA ALA A 11 4.44 -2.52 6.61
C ALA A 11 3.26 -2.65 5.63
N PHE A 12 3.46 -3.09 4.38
CA PHE A 12 2.42 -3.07 3.34
C PHE A 12 1.22 -3.98 3.63
N LEU A 13 1.40 -5.08 4.36
CA LEU A 13 0.30 -5.99 4.71
C LEU A 13 -0.54 -5.43 5.88
N MET A 14 0.11 -4.85 6.88
CA MET A 14 -0.56 -4.20 8.01
C MET A 14 -1.24 -2.89 7.59
N PHE A 15 -0.63 -2.19 6.63
CA PHE A 15 -1.08 -0.92 6.06
C PHE A 15 -2.59 -0.83 5.80
N GLY A 16 -3.20 -1.79 5.10
CA GLY A 16 -4.64 -1.67 4.80
C GLY A 16 -5.55 -1.97 5.97
N PHE A 17 -5.12 -2.79 6.94
CA PHE A 17 -5.85 -2.95 8.20
C PHE A 17 -5.78 -1.67 9.03
N ASP A 18 -4.61 -1.03 9.07
CA ASP A 18 -4.40 0.24 9.79
C ASP A 18 -5.23 1.37 9.17
N VAL A 19 -5.33 1.43 7.83
CA VAL A 19 -6.20 2.40 7.12
C VAL A 19 -7.68 2.17 7.44
N ILE A 20 -8.15 0.92 7.51
CA ILE A 20 -9.55 0.60 7.88
C ILE A 20 -9.83 0.98 9.35
N SER A 21 -8.90 0.70 10.25
CA SER A 21 -9.01 1.08 11.66
C SER A 21 -8.98 2.61 11.84
N PHE A 22 -8.20 3.31 11.01
CA PHE A 22 -8.09 4.77 11.00
C PHE A 22 -9.39 5.46 10.56
N VAL A 23 -10.10 4.93 9.55
CA VAL A 23 -11.40 5.46 9.12
C VAL A 23 -12.45 5.38 10.23
N ASN A 24 -12.33 4.40 11.13
CA ASN A 24 -13.29 4.16 12.21
C ASN A 24 -12.96 4.89 13.54
N SER A 25 -11.83 5.60 13.65
CA SER A 25 -11.39 6.23 14.91
C SER A 25 -11.54 7.76 14.91
N ASP A 26 -11.82 8.36 16.07
CA ASP A 26 -12.11 9.80 16.26
C ASP A 26 -10.95 10.74 15.87
N GLN A 27 -11.28 12.03 15.65
CA GLN A 27 -10.51 12.97 14.82
C GLN A 27 -9.34 13.68 15.51
N GLU A 28 -9.21 13.60 16.83
CA GLU A 28 -8.28 14.45 17.61
C GLU A 28 -6.88 13.86 17.82
N ASP A 29 -6.69 12.53 17.77
CA ASP A 29 -5.38 11.85 17.97
C ASP A 29 -4.83 11.16 16.70
N ARG A 30 -5.21 11.68 15.52
CA ARG A 30 -4.94 11.03 14.23
C ARG A 30 -3.51 11.26 13.73
N ILE A 31 -2.59 10.36 14.08
CA ILE A 31 -1.34 10.21 13.31
C ILE A 31 -1.62 9.27 12.14
N ASP A 32 -1.70 9.82 10.92
CA ASP A 32 -1.80 9.01 9.71
C ASP A 32 -0.60 8.03 9.68
N PRO A 33 -0.80 6.70 9.65
CA PRO A 33 0.31 5.74 9.54
C PRO A 33 1.14 5.97 8.27
N MET A 34 0.56 6.69 7.29
CA MET A 34 1.20 7.09 6.05
C MET A 34 2.28 8.15 6.22
N ILE A 35 2.25 8.98 7.27
CA ILE A 35 3.26 10.04 7.49
C ILE A 35 4.63 9.44 7.80
N GLN A 36 4.69 8.26 8.43
CA GLN A 36 5.95 7.59 8.74
C GLN A 36 6.66 7.05 7.50
N ILE A 37 5.89 6.60 6.50
CA ILE A 37 6.42 6.01 5.26
C ILE A 37 6.59 7.08 4.16
N PHE A 38 5.67 8.04 4.10
CA PHE A 38 5.60 9.08 3.06
C PHE A 38 5.43 10.47 3.67
N PRO A 39 6.52 11.09 4.17
CA PRO A 39 6.44 12.43 4.73
C PRO A 39 6.06 13.45 3.65
N ARG A 40 4.95 14.15 3.85
CA ARG A 40 4.49 15.23 2.96
C ARG A 40 5.24 16.54 3.21
N MET A 41 5.76 16.72 4.42
CA MET A 41 6.50 17.91 4.86
C MET A 41 7.76 17.49 5.62
N THR A 42 8.86 18.19 5.40
CA THR A 42 10.16 17.92 6.04
C THR A 42 10.84 19.23 6.47
N LYS A 43 11.69 19.16 7.49
CA LYS A 43 12.53 20.30 7.92
C LYS A 43 13.78 20.36 7.04
N CYS A 44 13.94 21.44 6.30
CA CYS A 44 15.13 21.74 5.51
C CYS A 44 16.01 22.75 6.26
N THR A 45 17.31 22.46 6.36
CA THR A 45 18.30 23.37 6.95
C THR A 45 19.08 24.06 5.83
N PHE A 46 18.85 25.35 5.63
CA PHE A 46 19.62 26.16 4.69
C PHE A 46 20.80 26.77 5.43
N ARG A 47 22.02 26.55 4.91
CA ARG A 47 23.24 27.16 5.45
C ARG A 47 23.61 28.33 4.54
N LYS A 48 23.60 29.55 5.08
CA LYS A 48 24.10 30.75 4.39
C LYS A 48 25.28 31.33 5.17
N TYR A 49 26.14 32.04 4.46
CA TYR A 49 27.24 32.77 5.06
C TYR A 49 26.86 34.25 5.12
N GLY A 50 26.90 34.83 6.32
CA GLY A 50 26.64 36.25 6.53
C GLY A 50 27.81 37.11 6.05
N VAL A 51 27.62 38.44 6.06
CA VAL A 51 28.65 39.43 5.66
C VAL A 51 29.93 39.33 6.49
N SER A 52 29.85 38.78 7.71
CA SER A 52 30.96 38.56 8.63
C SER A 52 31.68 37.21 8.43
N GLY A 53 31.26 36.40 7.45
CA GLY A 53 31.81 35.06 7.20
C GLY A 53 31.29 33.96 8.13
N ASP A 54 30.42 34.28 9.09
CA ASP A 54 29.82 33.31 10.00
C ASP A 54 28.70 32.50 9.32
N GLN A 55 28.53 31.24 9.74
CA GLN A 55 27.57 30.31 9.16
C GLN A 55 26.21 30.44 9.87
N GLU A 56 25.25 31.12 9.24
CA GLU A 56 23.88 31.19 9.71
C GLU A 56 23.05 30.00 9.18
N LYS A 57 22.36 29.32 10.10
CA LYS A 57 21.44 28.22 9.79
C LYS A 57 20.01 28.75 9.78
N HIS A 58 19.33 28.63 8.64
CA HIS A 58 17.91 28.93 8.52
C HIS A 58 17.11 27.65 8.34
N ASP A 59 16.17 27.44 9.26
CA ASP A 59 15.25 26.32 9.21
C ASP A 59 14.01 26.70 8.40
N ALA A 60 13.63 25.88 7.43
CA ALA A 60 12.44 26.06 6.62
C ALA A 60 11.65 24.74 6.51
N LEU A 61 10.36 24.83 6.22
CA LEU A 61 9.50 23.69 5.93
C LEU A 61 9.46 23.46 4.41
N CYS A 62 9.77 22.24 3.99
CA CYS A 62 9.75 21.79 2.59
C CYS A 62 8.61 20.81 2.36
N ILE A 63 7.90 20.95 1.24
CA ILE A 63 6.80 20.06 0.84
C ILE A 63 7.30 19.09 -0.22
N LEU A 64 6.92 17.81 -0.11
CA LEU A 64 7.23 16.75 -1.08
C LEU A 64 5.96 16.37 -1.86
N PRO A 65 5.67 17.02 -3.01
CA PRO A 65 4.42 16.77 -3.76
C PRO A 65 4.32 15.35 -4.29
N LEU A 66 5.44 14.68 -4.59
CA LEU A 66 5.44 13.28 -5.02
C LEU A 66 4.88 12.34 -3.94
N ASN A 67 5.14 12.61 -2.67
CA ASN A 67 4.67 11.76 -1.58
C ASN A 67 3.15 11.86 -1.38
N VAL A 68 2.56 13.01 -1.69
CA VAL A 68 1.09 13.19 -1.69
C VAL A 68 0.43 12.31 -2.76
N VAL A 69 1.03 12.20 -3.94
CA VAL A 69 0.52 11.33 -5.01
C VAL A 69 0.69 9.86 -4.64
N ASN A 70 1.88 9.50 -4.14
CA ASN A 70 2.17 8.14 -3.70
C ASN A 70 1.20 7.67 -2.62
N GLU A 71 0.90 8.53 -1.64
CA GLU A 71 -0.09 8.26 -0.60
C GLU A 71 -1.41 7.76 -1.21
N LYS A 72 -1.97 8.47 -2.18
CA LYS A 72 -3.27 8.08 -2.76
C LYS A 72 -3.20 6.83 -3.63
N ILE A 73 -2.13 6.66 -4.40
CA ILE A 73 -1.96 5.49 -5.28
C ILE A 73 -1.79 4.20 -4.47
N TYR A 74 -1.00 4.21 -3.39
CA TYR A 74 -0.75 2.99 -2.63
C TYR A 74 -1.97 2.50 -1.85
N VAL A 75 -2.83 3.42 -1.38
CA VAL A 75 -4.14 3.06 -0.82
C VAL A 75 -4.99 2.34 -1.88
N PHE A 76 -5.10 2.89 -3.09
CA PHE A 76 -5.86 2.27 -4.17
C PHE A 76 -5.31 0.88 -4.56
N LEU A 77 -3.98 0.78 -4.73
CA LEU A 77 -3.32 -0.47 -5.10
C LEU A 77 -3.49 -1.58 -4.05
N TRP A 78 -3.57 -1.22 -2.77
CA TRP A 78 -3.78 -2.20 -1.70
C TRP A 78 -5.14 -2.90 -1.85
N PHE A 79 -6.22 -2.13 -2.00
CA PHE A 79 -7.57 -2.68 -2.23
C PHE A 79 -7.62 -3.51 -3.52
N TRP A 80 -7.01 -3.00 -4.59
CA TRP A 80 -6.90 -3.71 -5.86
C TRP A 80 -6.23 -5.08 -5.72
N PHE A 81 -5.10 -5.15 -5.02
CA PHE A 81 -4.40 -6.43 -4.82
C PHE A 81 -5.17 -7.42 -3.94
N ILE A 82 -5.95 -6.94 -2.96
CA ILE A 82 -6.82 -7.83 -2.17
C ILE A 82 -7.89 -8.48 -3.05
N ILE A 83 -8.58 -7.69 -3.88
CA ILE A 83 -9.59 -8.20 -4.82
C ILE A 83 -8.97 -9.23 -5.77
N LEU A 84 -7.83 -8.92 -6.37
CA LEU A 84 -7.12 -9.87 -7.25
C LEU A 84 -6.71 -11.14 -6.52
N THR A 85 -6.27 -11.04 -5.26
CA THR A 85 -5.89 -12.20 -4.45
C THR A 85 -7.10 -13.10 -4.19
N ILE A 86 -8.27 -12.54 -3.89
CA ILE A 86 -9.50 -13.31 -3.68
C ILE A 86 -9.92 -14.02 -4.97
N LEU A 87 -9.98 -13.31 -6.10
CA LEU A 87 -10.41 -13.87 -7.39
C LEU A 87 -9.47 -14.99 -7.88
N THR A 88 -8.16 -14.78 -7.74
CA THR A 88 -7.15 -15.79 -8.10
C THR A 88 -7.21 -17.00 -7.18
N THR A 89 -7.41 -16.80 -5.87
CA THR A 89 -7.57 -17.90 -4.91
C THR A 89 -8.81 -18.74 -5.21
N LEU A 90 -9.95 -18.12 -5.49
CA LEU A 90 -11.17 -18.83 -5.91
C LEU A 90 -10.96 -19.65 -7.19
N THR A 91 -10.27 -19.06 -8.17
CA THR A 91 -9.95 -19.75 -9.44
C THR A 91 -9.00 -20.92 -9.21
N LEU A 92 -7.99 -20.76 -8.34
CA LEU A 92 -7.07 -21.83 -7.98
C LEU A 92 -7.80 -22.97 -7.25
N ILE A 93 -8.67 -22.66 -6.29
CA ILE A 93 -9.47 -23.68 -5.59
C ILE A 93 -10.33 -24.46 -6.59
N TYR A 94 -11.04 -23.76 -7.49
CA TYR A 94 -11.81 -24.39 -8.55
C TYR A 94 -10.96 -25.34 -9.42
N ARG A 95 -9.76 -24.90 -9.83
CA ARG A 95 -8.81 -25.72 -10.60
C ARG A 95 -8.33 -26.94 -9.82
N VAL A 96 -7.97 -26.76 -8.55
CA VAL A 96 -7.50 -27.84 -7.66
C VAL A 96 -8.58 -28.91 -7.51
N ILE A 97 -9.83 -28.50 -7.24
CA ILE A 97 -10.95 -29.44 -7.10
C ILE A 97 -11.15 -30.26 -8.39
N ILE A 98 -11.02 -29.65 -9.57
CA ILE A 98 -11.11 -30.36 -10.86
C ILE A 98 -9.96 -31.34 -11.08
N ILE A 99 -8.74 -30.99 -10.65
CA ILE A 99 -7.56 -31.86 -10.79
C ILE A 99 -7.69 -33.08 -9.87
N PHE A 100 -8.11 -32.89 -8.61
CA PHE A 100 -8.28 -33.99 -7.66
C PHE A 100 -9.49 -34.87 -7.98
N SER A 101 -10.53 -34.33 -8.62
CA SER A 101 -11.73 -35.08 -8.98
C SER A 101 -11.84 -35.30 -10.50
N PRO A 102 -11.32 -36.43 -11.04
CA PRO A 102 -11.52 -36.79 -12.45
C PRO A 102 -13.00 -36.94 -12.82
N ARG A 103 -13.88 -37.24 -11.85
CA ARG A 103 -15.35 -37.29 -12.02
C ARG A 103 -15.93 -35.91 -12.33
N MET A 104 -15.44 -34.86 -11.66
CA MET A 104 -15.85 -33.47 -11.90
C MET A 104 -15.41 -32.97 -13.27
N ARG A 105 -14.22 -33.40 -13.73
CA ARG A 105 -13.69 -33.09 -15.05
C ARG A 105 -14.57 -33.66 -16.16
N VAL A 106 -15.05 -34.91 -16.01
CA VAL A 106 -16.01 -35.51 -16.96
C VAL A 106 -17.36 -34.80 -16.90
N TYR A 107 -17.85 -34.41 -15.71
CA TYR A 107 -19.10 -33.66 -15.57
C TYR A 107 -19.05 -32.29 -16.26
N LEU A 108 -17.95 -31.54 -16.10
CA LEU A 108 -17.72 -30.26 -16.79
C LEU A 108 -17.62 -30.41 -18.31
N LEU A 109 -16.92 -31.44 -18.79
CA LEU A 109 -16.86 -31.75 -20.23
C LEU A 109 -18.24 -32.10 -20.78
N ARG A 110 -19.07 -32.83 -20.01
CA ARG A 110 -20.43 -33.19 -20.39
C ARG A 110 -21.40 -31.99 -20.39
N MET A 111 -21.20 -31.01 -19.51
CA MET A 111 -21.95 -29.75 -19.53
C MET A 111 -21.53 -28.81 -20.65
N ARG A 112 -20.28 -28.87 -21.13
CA ARG A 112 -19.79 -28.01 -22.23
C ARG A 112 -20.16 -28.52 -23.63
N PHE A 113 -20.42 -29.83 -23.78
CA PHE A 113 -20.81 -30.47 -25.04
C PHE A 113 -22.33 -30.59 -25.25
N ARG A 114 -23.14 -30.04 -24.35
CA ARG A 114 -24.59 -29.91 -24.49
C ARG A 114 -24.94 -28.43 -24.55
#